data_AF-A0A0V0GAS3-F1
#
_entry.id   AF-A0A0V0GAS3-F1
#
_cell.length_a   1.000
_cell.length_b   1.000
_cell.length_c   1.000
_cell.angle_alpha   90.00
_cell.angle_beta   90.00
_cell.angle_gamma   90.00
#
_symmetry.space_group_name_H-M   'P 1'
#
loop_
_entity.id
_entity.type
_entity.pdbx_description
1 polymer ?
#
loop_
_entity_poly.entity_id
_entity_poly.type
_entity_poly.pdbx_seq_one_letter_code
_entity_poly.pdbx_strand_id
1 'polypeptide(L)'
;MITQFLQLCIFPRCIFSITDALYCAQFIHTLHSIRTANFSTLLLYDRIFCDITFGVMSCTENEASRYGRFLCAVLENIMRWHSSKEIYDRECANTPGFVTKFRVSNEFSEPNDNVHFENFRHVCHKWHYKITRSLINLLESGEFIQIRNAILFLIKLLPVFPVISKLAQFIEKRINKVREEEKNNRQDLYTLATSYSGLLLSKSSKWISESDFHVVTASSAPADTTSSLKEDIDSESFSSQTEIYFSNSDPASPESSSKDSEKSHHSNISKDKKSRHKEIEHNHSPDSQQRDEDKTKAKTPPKSPENGKKIEERMIIEGEEESEVWYELH
;
A
#
# COMPACT_ATOMS: atom_id res chain seq x y z
N MET A 1 7.14 14.59 6.64
CA MET A 1 6.12 15.43 5.96
C MET A 1 5.17 14.58 5.13
N ILE A 2 5.65 13.93 4.05
CA ILE A 2 4.81 13.13 3.12
C ILE A 2 3.93 12.10 3.85
N THR A 3 4.52 11.30 4.74
CA THR A 3 3.79 10.28 5.53
C THR A 3 2.68 10.89 6.39
N GLN A 4 2.95 12.00 7.08
CA GLN A 4 1.96 12.70 7.91
C GLN A 4 0.82 13.29 7.05
N PHE A 5 1.14 13.83 5.88
CA PHE A 5 0.14 14.32 4.93
C PHE A 5 -0.77 13.19 4.41
N LEU A 6 -0.21 12.01 4.12
CA LEU A 6 -1.00 10.83 3.77
C LEU A 6 -1.91 10.39 4.92
N GLN A 7 -1.34 10.17 6.11
CA GLN A 7 -2.04 9.63 7.27
C GLN A 7 -3.09 10.57 7.87
N LEU A 8 -2.86 11.89 7.83
CA LEU A 8 -3.73 12.88 8.49
C LEU A 8 -4.66 13.63 7.52
N CYS A 9 -4.32 13.73 6.23
CA CYS A 9 -5.08 14.54 5.26
C CYS A 9 -5.70 13.74 4.11
N ILE A 10 -4.99 12.75 3.56
CA ILE A 10 -5.45 11.99 2.39
C ILE A 10 -6.26 10.76 2.80
N PHE A 11 -5.69 9.85 3.60
CA PHE A 11 -6.32 8.57 3.94
C PHE A 11 -7.67 8.73 4.67
N PRO A 12 -7.80 9.58 5.73
CA PRO A 12 -9.07 9.76 6.43
C PRO A 12 -10.18 10.32 5.54
N ARG A 13 -9.83 11.05 4.46
CA ARG A 13 -10.80 11.59 3.50
C ARG A 13 -11.12 10.60 2.39
N CYS A 14 -10.13 9.91 1.81
CA CYS A 14 -10.39 9.03 0.67
C CYS A 14 -11.22 7.79 1.03
N ILE A 15 -11.29 7.42 2.31
CA ILE A 15 -12.21 6.41 2.83
C ILE A 15 -13.60 6.97 3.22
N PHE A 16 -13.75 8.28 3.43
CA PHE A 16 -14.98 8.89 3.97
C PHE A 16 -16.13 8.92 2.95
N SER A 17 -15.87 9.30 1.70
CA SER A 17 -16.87 9.30 0.63
C SER A 17 -16.27 9.04 -0.74
N ILE A 18 -17.10 8.66 -1.72
CA ILE A 18 -16.65 8.48 -3.12
C ILE A 18 -16.22 9.84 -3.73
N THR A 19 -16.88 10.93 -3.34
CA THR A 19 -16.53 12.29 -3.77
C THR A 19 -15.18 12.72 -3.19
N ASP A 20 -14.92 12.41 -1.92
CA ASP A 20 -13.63 12.66 -1.26
C ASP A 20 -12.51 11.79 -1.83
N ALA A 21 -12.79 10.52 -2.16
CA ALA A 21 -11.85 9.65 -2.86
C ALA A 21 -11.37 10.26 -4.19
N LEU A 22 -12.29 10.76 -5.02
CA LEU A 22 -11.96 11.41 -6.28
C LEU A 22 -11.31 12.79 -6.06
N TYR A 23 -11.78 13.57 -5.09
CA TYR A 23 -11.17 14.84 -4.70
C TYR A 23 -9.71 14.65 -4.26
N CYS A 24 -9.40 13.66 -3.43
CA CYS A 24 -8.04 13.41 -2.97
C CYS A 24 -7.08 13.07 -4.12
N ALA A 25 -7.51 12.24 -5.08
CA ALA A 25 -6.71 11.95 -6.27
C ALA A 25 -6.48 13.21 -7.14
N GLN A 26 -7.56 13.96 -7.41
CA GLN A 26 -7.47 15.22 -8.17
C GLN A 26 -6.64 16.30 -7.45
N PHE A 27 -6.71 16.37 -6.12
CA PHE A 27 -5.95 17.31 -5.30
C PHE A 27 -4.45 17.02 -5.39
N ILE A 28 -4.05 15.75 -5.30
CA ILE A 28 -2.65 15.32 -5.48
C ILE A 28 -2.16 15.67 -6.90
N HIS A 29 -2.94 15.37 -7.94
CA HIS A 29 -2.62 15.76 -9.32
C HIS A 29 -2.53 17.29 -9.47
N THR A 30 -3.35 18.05 -8.76
CA THR A 30 -3.34 19.52 -8.80
C THR A 30 -2.09 20.11 -8.11
N LEU A 31 -1.69 19.59 -6.94
CA LEU A 31 -0.44 19.98 -6.26
C LEU A 31 0.80 19.72 -7.13
N HIS A 32 0.79 18.60 -7.86
CA HIS A 32 1.80 18.31 -8.89
C HIS A 32 1.76 19.33 -10.03
N SER A 33 0.58 19.56 -10.62
CA SER A 33 0.37 20.45 -11.77
C SER A 33 0.81 21.90 -11.51
N ILE A 34 0.57 22.42 -10.29
CA ILE A 34 0.99 23.78 -9.88
C ILE A 34 2.45 23.85 -9.41
N ARG A 35 3.22 22.75 -9.54
CA ARG A 35 4.63 22.63 -9.11
C ARG A 35 4.85 23.04 -7.65
N THR A 36 4.03 22.54 -6.73
CA THR A 36 4.17 22.84 -5.29
C THR A 36 5.59 22.58 -4.79
N ALA A 37 6.22 23.58 -4.16
CA ALA A 37 7.55 23.45 -3.59
C ALA A 37 7.60 22.41 -2.46
N ASN A 38 8.73 21.69 -2.35
CA ASN A 38 8.95 20.62 -1.36
C ASN A 38 7.96 19.43 -1.44
N PHE A 39 7.17 19.31 -2.51
CA PHE A 39 6.19 18.24 -2.72
C PHE A 39 6.69 17.21 -3.75
N SER A 40 7.32 16.12 -3.30
CA SER A 40 7.60 14.99 -4.18
C SER A 40 6.33 14.21 -4.49
N THR A 41 5.85 14.32 -5.73
CA THR A 41 4.73 13.52 -6.24
C THR A 41 5.14 12.05 -6.34
N LEU A 42 6.37 11.77 -6.76
CA LEU A 42 6.91 10.42 -6.90
C LEU A 42 6.97 9.67 -5.57
N LEU A 43 7.55 10.28 -4.52
CA LEU A 43 7.63 9.66 -3.18
C LEU A 43 6.26 9.57 -2.49
N LEU A 44 5.33 10.48 -2.79
CA LEU A 44 3.96 10.40 -2.30
C LEU A 44 3.24 9.18 -2.90
N TYR A 45 3.35 8.98 -4.21
CA TYR A 45 2.79 7.81 -4.88
C TYR A 45 3.44 6.50 -4.40
N ASP A 46 4.77 6.45 -4.25
CA ASP A 46 5.42 5.23 -3.74
C ASP A 46 4.90 4.82 -2.35
N ARG A 47 4.72 5.79 -1.44
CA ARG A 47 4.14 5.54 -0.11
C ARG A 47 2.68 5.06 -0.19
N ILE A 48 1.88 5.64 -1.09
CA ILE A 48 0.50 5.17 -1.34
C ILE A 48 0.47 3.70 -1.79
N PHE A 49 1.44 3.26 -2.61
CA PHE A 49 1.50 1.86 -3.07
C PHE A 49 2.17 0.90 -2.08
N CYS A 50 2.99 1.39 -1.14
CA CYS A 50 3.50 0.59 -0.02
C CYS A 50 2.41 0.28 1.02
N ASP A 51 1.61 1.28 1.40
CA ASP A 51 0.75 1.21 2.59
C ASP A 51 -0.60 0.49 2.35
N ILE A 52 -0.83 -0.06 1.14
CA ILE A 52 -2.10 -0.68 0.71
C ILE A 52 -2.58 -1.76 1.69
N THR A 53 -1.69 -2.65 2.12
CA THR A 53 -2.05 -3.78 3.00
C THR A 53 -2.73 -3.29 4.29
N PHE A 54 -2.07 -2.36 5.01
CA PHE A 54 -2.60 -1.80 6.24
C PHE A 54 -3.84 -0.91 6.01
N GLY A 55 -3.89 -0.19 4.88
CA GLY A 55 -5.06 0.59 4.48
C GLY A 55 -6.30 -0.29 4.26
N VAL A 56 -6.17 -1.43 3.59
CA VAL A 56 -7.30 -2.34 3.30
C VAL A 56 -7.69 -3.19 4.53
N MET A 57 -6.75 -3.55 5.41
CA MET A 57 -7.03 -4.25 6.67
C MET A 57 -7.81 -3.40 7.69
N SER A 58 -7.57 -2.08 7.71
CA SER A 58 -8.19 -1.15 8.67
C SER A 58 -9.56 -0.60 8.21
N CYS A 59 -9.96 -0.85 6.97
CA CYS A 59 -11.22 -0.39 6.40
C CYS A 59 -12.40 -1.32 6.70
N THR A 60 -13.61 -0.75 6.82
CA THR A 60 -14.84 -1.49 6.52
C THR A 60 -15.00 -1.74 5.01
N GLU A 61 -15.95 -2.62 4.64
CA GLU A 61 -16.24 -2.99 3.24
C GLU A 61 -16.44 -1.78 2.31
N ASN A 62 -17.17 -0.77 2.80
CA ASN A 62 -17.47 0.45 2.05
C ASN A 62 -16.25 1.36 1.90
N GLU A 63 -15.42 1.43 2.94
CA GLU A 63 -14.18 2.20 2.96
C GLU A 63 -13.12 1.58 2.05
N ALA A 64 -12.98 0.25 2.06
CA ALA A 64 -12.10 -0.47 1.12
C ALA A 64 -12.54 -0.24 -0.34
N SER A 65 -13.85 -0.19 -0.61
CA SER A 65 -14.38 0.13 -1.94
C SER A 65 -14.11 1.58 -2.36
N ARG A 66 -14.17 2.55 -1.44
CA ARG A 66 -13.82 3.96 -1.71
C ARG A 66 -12.30 4.13 -1.90
N TYR A 67 -11.48 3.48 -1.07
CA TYR A 67 -10.03 3.46 -1.18
C TYR A 67 -9.56 2.85 -2.51
N GLY A 68 -10.20 1.77 -2.96
CA GLY A 68 -9.99 1.19 -4.29
C GLY A 68 -10.34 2.16 -5.43
N ARG A 69 -11.39 2.99 -5.27
CA ARG A 69 -11.71 4.04 -6.27
C ARG A 69 -10.74 5.23 -6.23
N PHE A 70 -10.23 5.61 -5.05
CA PHE A 70 -9.13 6.58 -4.93
C PHE A 70 -7.87 6.06 -5.63
N LEU A 71 -7.44 4.83 -5.35
CA LEU A 71 -6.25 4.27 -5.98
C LEU A 71 -6.43 4.09 -7.49
N CYS A 72 -7.64 3.77 -7.96
CA CYS A 72 -7.99 3.76 -9.38
C CYS A 72 -7.74 5.13 -10.02
N ALA A 73 -8.23 6.23 -9.41
CA ALA A 73 -8.02 7.58 -9.94
C ALA A 73 -6.55 8.05 -9.83
N VAL A 74 -5.79 7.59 -8.83
CA VAL A 74 -4.34 7.84 -8.74
C VAL A 74 -3.60 7.09 -9.87
N LEU A 75 -3.93 5.82 -10.09
CA LEU A 75 -3.29 4.98 -11.11
C LEU A 75 -3.73 5.36 -12.54
N GLU A 76 -4.95 5.87 -12.74
CA GLU A 76 -5.41 6.49 -13.99
C GLU A 76 -4.47 7.65 -14.42
N ASN A 77 -4.04 8.50 -13.48
CA ASN A 77 -3.09 9.59 -13.77
C ASN A 77 -1.67 9.08 -14.09
N ILE A 78 -1.19 8.09 -13.32
CA ILE A 78 0.13 7.47 -13.53
C ILE A 78 0.21 6.77 -14.88
N MET A 79 -0.81 5.97 -15.22
CA MET A 79 -0.87 5.27 -16.50
C MET A 79 -1.02 6.23 -17.70
N ARG A 80 -1.66 7.39 -17.52
CA ARG A 80 -1.66 8.46 -18.52
C ARG A 80 -0.25 9.01 -18.77
N TRP A 81 0.56 9.22 -17.73
CA TRP A 81 1.96 9.63 -17.89
C TRP A 81 2.86 8.50 -18.44
N HIS A 82 2.57 7.24 -18.11
CA HIS A 82 3.26 6.06 -18.66
C HIS A 82 3.00 5.88 -20.16
N SER A 83 1.79 6.18 -20.63
CA SER A 83 1.34 5.90 -22.00
C SER A 83 2.03 6.68 -23.13
N SER A 84 2.71 7.79 -22.82
CA SER A 84 3.38 8.64 -23.82
C SER A 84 4.49 9.46 -23.18
N LYS A 85 5.68 9.40 -23.79
CA LYS A 85 6.83 10.20 -23.38
C LYS A 85 6.57 11.70 -23.54
N GLU A 86 5.81 12.09 -24.55
CA GLU A 86 5.44 13.48 -24.86
C GLU A 86 4.53 14.08 -23.79
N ILE A 87 3.68 13.25 -23.15
CA ILE A 87 2.91 13.65 -21.96
C ILE A 87 3.84 13.76 -20.75
N TYR A 88 4.71 12.77 -20.52
CA TYR A 88 5.65 12.74 -19.39
C TYR A 88 6.64 13.93 -19.39
N ASP A 89 7.27 14.21 -20.52
CA ASP A 89 8.29 15.27 -20.64
C ASP A 89 7.66 16.67 -20.46
N ARG A 90 6.38 16.84 -20.88
CA ARG A 90 5.59 18.06 -20.70
C ARG A 90 5.14 18.27 -19.26
N GLU A 91 4.67 17.21 -18.61
CA GLU A 91 3.93 17.31 -17.34
C GLU A 91 4.76 16.95 -16.10
N CYS A 92 5.69 15.99 -16.20
CA CYS A 92 6.41 15.44 -15.06
C CYS A 92 7.90 15.82 -15.03
N ALA A 93 8.62 15.64 -16.15
CA ALA A 93 10.09 15.68 -16.19
C ALA A 93 10.69 17.02 -15.71
N ASN A 94 9.94 18.11 -15.85
CA ASN A 94 10.33 19.47 -15.43
C ASN A 94 9.46 19.95 -14.24
N THR A 95 9.33 19.12 -13.20
CA THR A 95 8.58 19.45 -11.97
C THR A 95 9.35 19.07 -10.70
N PRO A 96 9.19 19.81 -9.59
CA PRO A 96 9.77 19.45 -8.29
C PRO A 96 9.24 18.09 -7.76
N GLY A 97 8.15 17.58 -8.33
CA GLY A 97 7.56 16.30 -7.98
C GLY A 97 8.36 15.06 -8.41
N PHE A 98 9.28 15.23 -9.37
CA PHE A 98 10.04 14.16 -10.04
C PHE A 98 11.58 14.36 -10.00
N VAL A 99 12.05 15.28 -9.15
CA VAL A 99 13.48 15.45 -8.87
C VAL A 99 13.93 14.36 -7.88
N THR A 100 15.06 13.72 -8.16
CA THR A 100 15.65 12.64 -7.35
C THR A 100 16.39 13.15 -6.11
N LYS A 101 16.92 14.39 -6.15
CA LYS A 101 17.70 15.01 -5.06
C LYS A 101 17.03 16.28 -4.55
N PHE A 102 16.61 16.30 -3.28
CA PHE A 102 16.15 17.52 -2.61
C PHE A 102 17.34 18.37 -2.17
N ARG A 103 17.71 19.37 -3.00
CA ARG A 103 18.71 20.39 -2.63
C ARG A 103 18.09 21.44 -1.68
N VAL A 104 18.90 21.92 -0.73
CA VAL A 104 18.49 22.88 0.32
C VAL A 104 18.89 24.33 -0.04
N SER A 105 19.59 24.53 -1.16
CA SER A 105 20.12 25.80 -1.64
C SER A 105 19.64 26.15 -3.05
N ASN A 106 19.62 27.45 -3.38
CA ASN A 106 19.14 28.01 -4.65
C ASN A 106 20.19 27.88 -5.77
N GLU A 107 20.63 26.66 -6.03
CA GLU A 107 21.51 26.30 -7.16
C GLU A 107 20.67 25.82 -8.34
N PHE A 108 21.16 26.03 -9.57
CA PHE A 108 20.47 25.62 -10.78
C PHE A 108 20.37 24.08 -10.87
N SER A 109 19.24 23.58 -11.33
CA SER A 109 18.99 22.15 -11.50
C SER A 109 19.81 21.57 -12.66
N GLU A 110 20.78 20.73 -12.33
CA GLU A 110 21.49 19.87 -13.29
C GLU A 110 20.47 18.98 -14.05
N PRO A 111 20.58 18.81 -15.38
CA PRO A 111 19.65 17.98 -16.16
C PRO A 111 19.52 16.52 -15.69
N ASN A 112 20.56 16.00 -15.02
CA ASN A 112 20.63 14.63 -14.48
C ASN A 112 19.95 14.44 -13.11
N ASP A 113 19.43 15.48 -12.45
CA ASP A 113 18.74 15.32 -11.16
C ASP A 113 17.26 14.89 -11.31
N ASN A 114 16.70 14.87 -12.53
CA ASN A 114 15.30 14.50 -12.81
C ASN A 114 15.15 13.01 -13.18
N VAL A 115 14.03 12.39 -12.82
CA VAL A 115 13.68 11.04 -13.31
C VAL A 115 13.41 11.07 -14.82
N HIS A 116 14.07 10.19 -15.57
CA HIS A 116 13.80 9.98 -17.00
C HIS A 116 12.59 9.05 -17.22
N PHE A 117 11.95 9.17 -18.38
CA PHE A 117 10.74 8.43 -18.74
C PHE A 117 10.83 6.90 -18.52
N GLU A 118 11.94 6.25 -18.91
CA GLU A 118 12.08 4.81 -18.72
C GLU A 118 12.25 4.43 -17.24
N ASN A 119 13.01 5.21 -16.47
CA ASN A 119 13.13 5.04 -15.02
C ASN A 119 11.74 5.20 -14.35
N PHE A 120 10.88 6.07 -14.87
CA PHE A 120 9.50 6.16 -14.43
C PHE A 120 8.66 4.93 -14.84
N ARG A 121 8.84 4.34 -16.03
CA ARG A 121 8.21 3.05 -16.40
C ARG A 121 8.63 1.91 -15.47
N HIS A 122 9.92 1.83 -15.12
CA HIS A 122 10.42 0.89 -14.10
C HIS A 122 9.77 1.13 -12.72
N VAL A 123 9.64 2.38 -12.28
CA VAL A 123 8.96 2.72 -11.00
C VAL A 123 7.47 2.33 -11.04
N CYS A 124 6.79 2.58 -12.16
CA CYS A 124 5.41 2.11 -12.37
C CYS A 124 5.33 0.59 -12.28
N HIS A 125 6.30 -0.16 -12.81
CA HIS A 125 6.31 -1.61 -12.69
C HIS A 125 6.48 -2.05 -11.23
N LYS A 126 7.42 -1.44 -10.48
CA LYS A 126 7.59 -1.68 -9.04
C LYS A 126 6.29 -1.39 -8.26
N TRP A 127 5.51 -0.37 -8.64
CA TRP A 127 4.19 -0.09 -8.04
C TRP A 127 3.13 -1.15 -8.40
N HIS A 128 3.03 -1.57 -9.66
CA HIS A 128 2.15 -2.67 -10.06
C HIS A 128 2.50 -3.99 -9.33
N TYR A 129 3.78 -4.25 -9.07
CA TYR A 129 4.23 -5.38 -8.25
C TYR A 129 3.83 -5.23 -6.78
N LYS A 130 4.05 -4.06 -6.16
CA LYS A 130 3.62 -3.75 -4.78
C LYS A 130 2.11 -3.98 -4.59
N ILE A 131 1.27 -3.46 -5.50
CA ILE A 131 -0.19 -3.68 -5.50
C ILE A 131 -0.51 -5.19 -5.53
N THR A 132 0.13 -5.93 -6.45
CA THR A 132 -0.06 -7.39 -6.60
C THR A 132 0.28 -8.14 -5.32
N ARG A 133 1.45 -7.89 -4.72
CA ARG A 133 1.91 -8.53 -3.47
C ARG A 133 0.94 -8.22 -2.31
N SER A 134 0.57 -6.96 -2.12
CA SER A 134 -0.38 -6.56 -1.08
C SER A 134 -1.74 -7.26 -1.20
N LEU A 135 -2.30 -7.31 -2.41
CA LEU A 135 -3.62 -7.89 -2.63
C LEU A 135 -3.61 -9.42 -2.59
N ILE A 136 -2.51 -10.09 -2.98
CA ILE A 136 -2.36 -11.54 -2.78
C ILE A 136 -2.30 -11.85 -1.27
N ASN A 137 -1.47 -11.14 -0.49
CA ASN A 137 -1.37 -11.35 0.96
C ASN A 137 -2.73 -11.23 1.67
N LEU A 138 -3.54 -10.22 1.30
CA LEU A 138 -4.89 -10.01 1.84
C LEU A 138 -5.91 -11.08 1.40
N LEU A 139 -5.68 -11.73 0.26
CA LEU A 139 -6.48 -12.86 -0.19
C LEU A 139 -6.03 -14.18 0.45
N GLU A 140 -4.78 -14.29 0.93
CA GLU A 140 -4.21 -15.47 1.61
C GLU A 140 -4.44 -15.46 3.13
N SER A 141 -4.88 -14.34 3.70
CA SER A 141 -4.95 -14.09 5.15
C SER A 141 -5.87 -15.01 5.96
N GLY A 142 -6.72 -15.82 5.32
CA GLY A 142 -7.80 -16.58 5.96
C GLY A 142 -8.97 -15.73 6.49
N GLU A 143 -8.69 -14.52 6.97
CA GLU A 143 -9.67 -13.60 7.56
C GLU A 143 -10.75 -13.10 6.60
N PHE A 144 -12.02 -13.27 7.00
CA PHE A 144 -13.20 -12.98 6.15
C PHE A 144 -13.20 -11.54 5.63
N ILE A 145 -13.03 -10.56 6.52
CA ILE A 145 -13.09 -9.13 6.16
C ILE A 145 -11.91 -8.74 5.26
N GLN A 146 -10.71 -9.28 5.49
CA GLN A 146 -9.52 -8.97 4.68
C GLN A 146 -9.67 -9.49 3.25
N ILE A 147 -10.07 -10.76 3.08
CA ILE A 147 -10.33 -11.37 1.76
C ILE A 147 -11.44 -10.58 1.05
N ARG A 148 -12.54 -10.27 1.74
CA ARG A 148 -13.67 -9.56 1.14
C ARG A 148 -13.32 -8.13 0.72
N ASN A 149 -12.61 -7.41 1.58
CA ASN A 149 -12.11 -6.06 1.28
C ASN A 149 -11.16 -6.08 0.08
N ALA A 150 -10.26 -7.08 -0.02
CA ALA A 150 -9.34 -7.22 -1.14
C ALA A 150 -10.07 -7.44 -2.47
N ILE A 151 -11.10 -8.31 -2.51
CA ILE A 151 -11.88 -8.51 -3.75
C ILE A 151 -12.69 -7.25 -4.09
N LEU A 152 -13.32 -6.57 -3.11
CA LEU A 152 -14.00 -5.30 -3.35
C LEU A 152 -13.05 -4.20 -3.86
N PHE A 153 -11.82 -4.15 -3.36
CA PHE A 153 -10.79 -3.23 -3.81
C PHE A 153 -10.35 -3.52 -5.25
N LEU A 154 -10.07 -4.80 -5.56
CA LEU A 154 -9.76 -5.29 -6.92
C LEU A 154 -10.87 -4.95 -7.92
N ILE A 155 -12.15 -5.14 -7.57
CA ILE A 155 -13.30 -4.77 -8.41
C ILE A 155 -13.29 -3.27 -8.77
N LYS A 156 -12.82 -2.38 -7.89
CA LYS A 156 -12.76 -0.94 -8.14
C LYS A 156 -11.49 -0.48 -8.86
N LEU A 157 -10.40 -1.24 -8.73
CA LEU A 157 -9.12 -1.00 -9.43
C LEU A 157 -9.09 -1.57 -10.87
N LEU A 158 -10.02 -2.48 -11.17
CA LEU A 158 -10.16 -3.18 -12.46
C LEU A 158 -10.09 -2.34 -13.76
N PRO A 159 -10.49 -1.04 -13.80
CA PRO A 159 -10.33 -0.22 -15.01
C PRO A 159 -8.87 -0.03 -15.47
N VAL A 160 -7.90 -0.08 -14.54
CA VAL A 160 -6.47 0.23 -14.79
C VAL A 160 -5.50 -0.82 -14.21
N PHE A 161 -6.00 -1.89 -13.60
CA PHE A 161 -5.18 -2.94 -12.99
C PHE A 161 -5.92 -4.29 -12.99
N PRO A 162 -5.24 -5.44 -13.21
CA PRO A 162 -3.87 -5.57 -13.68
C PRO A 162 -3.78 -5.36 -15.20
N VAL A 163 -2.62 -4.86 -15.67
CA VAL A 163 -2.32 -4.67 -17.10
C VAL A 163 -1.14 -5.50 -17.61
N ILE A 164 -0.32 -6.05 -16.71
CA ILE A 164 0.80 -6.94 -17.05
C ILE A 164 0.32 -8.38 -16.90
N SER A 165 0.43 -9.20 -17.95
CA SER A 165 -0.15 -10.55 -18.00
C SER A 165 0.27 -11.45 -16.83
N LYS A 166 1.57 -11.43 -16.47
CA LYS A 166 2.15 -12.22 -15.37
C LYS A 166 1.55 -11.88 -14.00
N LEU A 167 1.35 -10.58 -13.73
CA LEU A 167 0.71 -10.11 -12.50
C LEU A 167 -0.79 -10.45 -12.47
N ALA A 168 -1.46 -10.37 -13.63
CA ALA A 168 -2.85 -10.78 -13.76
C ALA A 168 -3.05 -12.27 -13.48
N GLN A 169 -2.16 -13.12 -13.99
CA GLN A 169 -2.16 -14.57 -13.75
C GLN A 169 -1.94 -14.92 -12.27
N PHE A 170 -1.08 -14.21 -11.54
CA PHE A 170 -0.92 -14.42 -10.10
C PHE A 170 -2.22 -14.09 -9.32
N ILE A 171 -2.88 -12.98 -9.65
CA ILE A 171 -4.16 -12.61 -9.04
C ILE A 171 -5.25 -13.63 -9.41
N GLU A 172 -5.32 -14.05 -10.68
CA GLU A 172 -6.27 -15.07 -11.14
C GLU A 172 -6.07 -16.40 -10.40
N LYS A 173 -4.81 -16.87 -10.28
CA LYS A 173 -4.46 -18.08 -9.52
C LYS A 173 -4.92 -17.98 -8.06
N ARG A 174 -4.69 -16.84 -7.38
CA ARG A 174 -5.13 -16.67 -5.99
C ARG A 174 -6.65 -16.55 -5.86
N ILE A 175 -7.33 -15.86 -6.77
CA ILE A 175 -8.80 -15.75 -6.78
C ILE A 175 -9.47 -17.11 -7.05
N ASN A 176 -8.91 -17.92 -7.95
CA ASN A 176 -9.34 -19.30 -8.17
C ASN A 176 -9.13 -20.15 -6.90
N LYS A 177 -8.00 -19.99 -6.20
CA LYS A 177 -7.73 -20.67 -4.92
C LYS A 177 -8.74 -20.28 -3.83
N VAL A 178 -9.00 -18.98 -3.63
CA VAL A 178 -10.07 -18.48 -2.73
C VAL A 178 -11.44 -19.05 -3.12
N ARG A 179 -11.76 -19.14 -4.42
CA ARG A 179 -13.05 -19.69 -4.87
C ARG A 179 -13.21 -21.16 -4.47
N GLU A 180 -12.20 -22.02 -4.66
CA GLU A 180 -12.34 -23.42 -4.27
C GLU A 180 -12.24 -23.62 -2.75
N GLU A 181 -11.44 -22.82 -2.03
CA GLU A 181 -11.34 -22.81 -0.56
C GLU A 181 -12.69 -22.42 0.11
N GLU A 182 -13.39 -21.41 -0.42
CA GLU A 182 -14.61 -20.87 0.21
C GLU A 182 -15.92 -21.50 -0.24
N LYS A 183 -15.88 -22.34 -1.27
CA LYS A 183 -17.03 -22.98 -1.95
C LYS A 183 -18.06 -23.63 -1.03
N ASN A 184 -17.58 -24.25 0.05
CA ASN A 184 -18.42 -24.97 1.03
C ASN A 184 -18.38 -24.31 2.42
N ASN A 185 -17.80 -23.11 2.53
CA ASN A 185 -17.51 -22.44 3.80
C ASN A 185 -18.19 -21.06 3.88
N ARG A 186 -17.72 -20.09 3.09
CA ARG A 186 -18.23 -18.71 3.10
C ARG A 186 -18.77 -18.33 1.73
N GLN A 187 -20.04 -18.71 1.50
CA GLN A 187 -20.75 -18.54 0.22
C GLN A 187 -20.70 -17.10 -0.35
N ASP A 188 -20.65 -16.08 0.51
CA ASP A 188 -20.47 -14.68 0.11
C ASP A 188 -19.11 -14.45 -0.57
N LEU A 189 -18.01 -14.93 0.01
CA LEU A 189 -16.68 -14.88 -0.58
C LEU A 189 -16.61 -15.70 -1.88
N TYR A 190 -17.19 -16.91 -1.90
CA TYR A 190 -17.28 -17.73 -3.11
C TYR A 190 -17.95 -16.97 -4.25
N THR A 191 -19.09 -16.33 -3.97
CA THR A 191 -19.88 -15.59 -4.96
C THR A 191 -19.13 -14.36 -5.45
N LEU A 192 -18.47 -13.63 -4.53
CA LEU A 192 -17.69 -12.44 -4.85
C LEU A 192 -16.41 -12.76 -5.65
N ALA A 193 -15.69 -13.83 -5.30
CA ALA A 193 -14.52 -14.33 -6.03
C ALA A 193 -14.90 -14.88 -7.41
N THR A 194 -16.03 -15.59 -7.54
CA THR A 194 -16.57 -16.05 -8.83
C THR A 194 -16.91 -14.87 -9.74
N SER A 195 -17.57 -13.85 -9.21
CA SER A 195 -17.88 -12.61 -9.93
C SER A 195 -16.61 -11.89 -10.40
N TYR A 196 -15.63 -11.70 -9.50
CA TYR A 196 -14.37 -11.05 -9.86
C TYR A 196 -13.54 -11.85 -10.87
N SER A 197 -13.54 -13.19 -10.80
CA SER A 197 -12.87 -14.07 -11.78
C SER A 197 -13.39 -13.82 -13.21
N GLY A 198 -14.72 -13.78 -13.40
CA GLY A 198 -15.31 -13.44 -14.71
C GLY A 198 -15.02 -12.01 -15.16
N LEU A 199 -15.03 -11.05 -14.22
CA LEU A 199 -14.68 -9.65 -14.50
C LEU A 199 -13.20 -9.49 -14.91
N LEU A 200 -12.28 -10.21 -14.28
CA LEU A 200 -10.85 -10.21 -14.59
C LEU A 200 -10.58 -10.81 -15.98
N LEU A 201 -11.18 -11.97 -16.28
CA LEU A 201 -11.08 -12.60 -17.61
C LEU A 201 -11.61 -11.68 -18.72
N SER A 202 -12.63 -10.85 -18.46
CA SER A 202 -13.11 -9.84 -19.42
C SER A 202 -12.09 -8.74 -19.77
N LYS A 203 -10.97 -8.64 -19.04
CA LYS A 203 -9.87 -7.69 -19.29
C LYS A 203 -8.64 -8.33 -19.95
N SER A 204 -8.61 -9.66 -20.10
CA SER A 204 -7.47 -10.41 -20.65
C SER A 204 -6.95 -9.87 -22.00
N SER A 205 -7.85 -9.42 -22.88
CA SER A 205 -7.54 -8.80 -24.17
C SER A 205 -6.82 -7.44 -24.10
N LYS A 206 -6.60 -6.90 -22.89
CA LYS A 206 -5.83 -5.67 -22.63
C LYS A 206 -4.53 -5.90 -21.86
N TRP A 207 -4.18 -7.15 -21.53
CA TRP A 207 -2.92 -7.43 -20.85
C TRP A 207 -1.75 -7.39 -21.84
N ILE A 208 -0.63 -6.82 -21.41
CA ILE A 208 0.60 -6.68 -22.20
C ILE A 208 1.76 -7.46 -21.54
N SER A 209 2.84 -7.69 -22.29
CA SER A 209 4.03 -8.33 -21.72
C SER A 209 4.77 -7.38 -20.75
N GLU A 210 5.63 -7.95 -19.91
CA GLU A 210 6.50 -7.18 -18.99
C GLU A 210 7.42 -6.23 -19.78
N SER A 211 7.95 -6.71 -20.92
CA SER A 211 8.75 -5.98 -21.91
C SER A 211 8.01 -4.86 -22.66
N ASP A 212 6.69 -4.97 -22.84
CA ASP A 212 5.87 -3.87 -23.36
C ASP A 212 5.62 -2.80 -22.29
N PHE A 213 5.56 -3.21 -21.02
CA PHE A 213 5.31 -2.30 -19.90
C PHE A 213 6.53 -1.44 -19.57
N HIS A 214 7.73 -2.01 -19.51
CA HIS A 214 9.00 -1.28 -19.42
C HIS A 214 10.10 -1.99 -20.20
N VAL A 215 11.17 -1.28 -20.56
CA VAL A 215 12.37 -1.91 -21.14
C VAL A 215 12.96 -2.85 -20.08
N VAL A 216 12.94 -4.15 -20.35
CA VAL A 216 13.71 -5.11 -19.56
C VAL A 216 15.14 -5.05 -20.06
N THR A 217 15.99 -4.32 -19.34
CA THR A 217 17.44 -4.45 -19.51
C THR A 217 17.83 -5.84 -19.05
N ALA A 218 18.00 -6.77 -20.01
CA ALA A 218 18.67 -8.02 -19.73
C ALA A 218 20.04 -7.68 -19.12
N SER A 219 20.32 -8.20 -17.91
CA SER A 219 21.61 -7.97 -17.26
C SER A 219 22.71 -8.44 -18.21
N SER A 220 23.74 -7.62 -18.40
CA SER A 220 24.73 -7.80 -19.46
C SER A 220 25.74 -8.88 -19.10
N ALA A 221 25.28 -10.13 -19.05
CA ALA A 221 26.13 -11.31 -19.06
C ALA A 221 27.03 -11.28 -20.31
N PRO A 222 28.35 -11.55 -20.18
CA PRO A 222 29.21 -11.69 -21.34
C PRO A 222 28.70 -12.80 -22.27
N ALA A 223 28.67 -12.54 -23.57
CA ALA A 223 28.29 -13.56 -24.54
C ALA A 223 29.41 -14.61 -24.67
N ASP A 224 29.11 -15.86 -24.29
CA ASP A 224 29.99 -17.00 -24.57
C ASP A 224 29.18 -18.25 -24.96
N THR A 225 29.88 -19.33 -25.34
CA THR A 225 29.49 -20.08 -26.55
C THR A 225 29.09 -21.54 -26.32
N THR A 226 27.97 -21.95 -26.95
CA THR A 226 27.55 -23.33 -27.30
C THR A 226 27.08 -24.36 -26.24
N SER A 227 25.84 -24.84 -26.47
CA SER A 227 25.41 -26.26 -26.54
C SER A 227 24.81 -27.04 -25.33
N SER A 228 23.49 -27.29 -25.45
CA SER A 228 22.84 -28.64 -25.52
C SER A 228 22.41 -29.47 -24.28
N LEU A 229 21.07 -29.55 -24.12
CA LEU A 229 20.20 -30.75 -23.92
C LEU A 229 19.78 -31.28 -22.52
N LYS A 230 18.45 -31.32 -22.33
CA LYS A 230 17.57 -32.28 -21.58
C LYS A 230 17.56 -32.25 -20.04
N GLU A 231 16.38 -32.04 -19.41
CA GLU A 231 15.40 -33.03 -18.86
C GLU A 231 15.97 -33.81 -17.65
N ASP A 232 15.29 -33.97 -16.50
CA ASP A 232 13.83 -34.00 -16.26
C ASP A 232 13.40 -33.57 -14.82
N ILE A 233 12.08 -33.61 -14.57
CA ILE A 233 11.26 -33.38 -13.34
C ILE A 233 11.88 -33.72 -11.96
N ASP A 234 11.66 -32.86 -10.94
CA ASP A 234 11.04 -33.28 -9.64
C ASP A 234 10.35 -32.12 -8.88
N SER A 235 9.66 -32.41 -7.77
CA SER A 235 8.79 -31.51 -7.00
C SER A 235 9.08 -31.45 -5.49
N GLU A 236 9.46 -30.27 -4.96
CA GLU A 236 9.41 -29.96 -3.52
C GLU A 236 8.89 -28.52 -3.33
N SER A 237 7.84 -28.29 -2.51
CA SER A 237 7.81 -28.22 -1.04
C SER A 237 8.11 -26.80 -0.52
N PHE A 238 7.05 -25.97 -0.43
CA PHE A 238 7.12 -24.67 0.24
C PHE A 238 6.69 -24.83 1.71
N SER A 239 7.65 -24.82 2.64
CA SER A 239 7.37 -24.78 4.07
C SER A 239 8.34 -23.89 4.84
N SER A 240 7.77 -22.81 5.39
CA SER A 240 8.02 -22.33 6.76
C SER A 240 9.46 -22.17 7.25
N GLN A 241 9.94 -20.92 7.30
CA GLN A 241 10.74 -20.49 8.46
C GLN A 241 10.73 -18.97 8.68
N THR A 242 10.17 -18.55 9.82
CA THR A 242 10.53 -17.33 10.56
C THR A 242 10.04 -17.55 11.99
N GLU A 243 10.92 -18.04 12.87
CA GLU A 243 10.57 -18.18 14.29
C GLU A 243 10.63 -16.84 15.03
N ILE A 244 9.83 -16.74 16.10
CA ILE A 244 9.69 -15.52 16.90
C ILE A 244 10.62 -15.61 18.11
N TYR A 245 11.65 -14.76 18.17
CA TYR A 245 12.48 -14.62 19.36
C TYR A 245 11.75 -13.86 20.47
N PHE A 246 11.19 -14.60 21.42
CA PHE A 246 10.86 -14.10 22.77
C PHE A 246 11.79 -14.77 23.79
N SER A 247 12.68 -13.98 24.40
CA SER A 247 13.60 -14.47 25.42
C SER A 247 12.94 -14.49 26.80
N ASN A 248 12.77 -15.68 27.39
CA ASN A 248 12.40 -15.88 28.79
C ASN A 248 13.60 -16.36 29.61
N SER A 249 13.64 -15.97 30.88
CA SER A 249 14.67 -16.37 31.86
C SER A 249 14.01 -16.93 33.12
N ASP A 250 13.91 -18.27 33.18
CA ASP A 250 13.66 -19.06 34.39
C ASP A 250 14.97 -19.27 35.21
N PRO A 251 15.00 -19.94 36.39
CA PRO A 251 13.93 -20.71 37.07
C PRO A 251 13.75 -20.43 38.59
N ALA A 252 12.69 -21.01 39.20
CA ALA A 252 12.79 -22.03 40.27
C ALA A 252 11.57 -22.11 41.23
N SER A 253 11.09 -23.34 41.46
CA SER A 253 10.01 -23.79 42.37
C SER A 253 10.55 -23.98 43.83
N PRO A 254 9.78 -24.45 44.88
CA PRO A 254 8.47 -25.13 44.83
C PRO A 254 7.45 -24.94 46.00
N GLU A 255 6.33 -25.68 45.86
CA GLU A 255 5.54 -26.40 46.90
C GLU A 255 4.34 -25.78 47.68
N SER A 256 3.16 -26.35 47.35
CA SER A 256 2.19 -27.00 48.27
C SER A 256 0.93 -26.26 48.77
N SER A 257 -0.21 -26.99 48.73
CA SER A 257 -1.51 -26.76 49.42
C SER A 257 -2.33 -25.50 49.05
N SER A 258 -3.67 -25.47 49.09
CA SER A 258 -4.73 -26.51 49.21
C SER A 258 -6.11 -25.95 48.80
N LYS A 259 -7.10 -26.84 48.54
CA LYS A 259 -8.59 -26.74 48.68
C LYS A 259 -9.26 -25.34 48.82
N ASP A 260 -10.41 -25.02 48.21
CA ASP A 260 -11.68 -25.79 48.02
C ASP A 260 -12.46 -25.24 46.79
N SER A 261 -13.38 -25.97 46.13
CA SER A 261 -14.84 -26.12 46.40
C SER A 261 -15.62 -24.79 46.55
N GLU A 262 -16.75 -24.49 45.88
CA GLU A 262 -17.67 -25.32 45.07
C GLU A 262 -18.55 -24.50 44.06
N LYS A 263 -19.23 -25.23 43.15
CA LYS A 263 -20.59 -25.04 42.50
C LYS A 263 -21.45 -23.76 42.76
N SER A 264 -22.39 -23.32 41.89
CA SER A 264 -22.84 -23.76 40.55
C SER A 264 -23.95 -22.89 39.90
N HIS A 265 -24.11 -23.00 38.56
CA HIS A 265 -25.35 -22.95 37.72
C HIS A 265 -26.31 -21.72 37.65
N HIS A 266 -26.66 -21.38 36.38
CA HIS A 266 -27.95 -20.94 35.80
C HIS A 266 -28.83 -19.86 36.51
N SER A 267 -29.42 -18.91 35.76
CA SER A 267 -30.45 -19.20 34.75
C SER A 267 -30.81 -17.99 33.84
N ASN A 268 -31.78 -18.17 32.93
CA ASN A 268 -32.21 -17.23 31.88
C ASN A 268 -33.24 -16.17 32.36
N ILE A 269 -33.83 -15.42 31.40
CA ILE A 269 -35.08 -14.60 31.45
C ILE A 269 -34.88 -13.11 31.84
N SER A 270 -35.51 -12.10 31.21
CA SER A 270 -36.11 -11.92 29.85
C SER A 270 -36.55 -10.45 29.63
N LYS A 271 -36.68 -10.05 28.35
CA LYS A 271 -37.68 -9.12 27.77
C LYS A 271 -37.71 -7.60 28.10
N ASP A 272 -37.85 -6.86 26.99
CA ASP A 272 -38.79 -5.75 26.72
C ASP A 272 -38.49 -4.26 27.04
N LYS A 273 -38.62 -3.47 25.95
CA LYS A 273 -39.17 -2.09 25.82
C LYS A 273 -38.40 -0.87 26.40
N LYS A 274 -38.59 0.38 25.93
CA LYS A 274 -38.85 1.03 24.59
C LYS A 274 -39.35 2.48 24.79
N SER A 275 -38.47 3.48 24.69
CA SER A 275 -38.74 4.95 24.69
C SER A 275 -37.39 5.68 24.44
N ARG A 276 -37.20 6.78 23.66
CA ARG A 276 -38.04 7.81 22.98
C ARG A 276 -38.78 8.76 23.94
N HIS A 277 -38.63 10.09 23.96
CA HIS A 277 -37.81 11.11 23.22
C HIS A 277 -37.30 12.16 24.26
N LYS A 278 -36.75 13.39 24.03
CA LYS A 278 -36.62 14.39 22.94
C LYS A 278 -35.39 15.31 23.25
N GLU A 279 -34.89 16.12 22.31
CA GLU A 279 -33.83 17.14 22.55
C GLU A 279 -34.34 18.40 23.29
N ILE A 280 -33.48 19.09 24.05
CA ILE A 280 -33.57 20.54 24.28
C ILE A 280 -32.14 21.14 24.19
N GLU A 281 -31.99 22.21 23.42
CA GLU A 281 -30.78 23.06 23.39
C GLU A 281 -30.90 24.21 24.40
N HIS A 282 -29.77 24.80 24.83
CA HIS A 282 -29.70 26.28 24.88
C HIS A 282 -28.26 26.82 24.97
N ASN A 283 -28.02 27.93 24.26
CA ASN A 283 -26.79 28.72 24.34
C ASN A 283 -26.78 29.64 25.58
N HIS A 284 -25.61 29.88 26.19
CA HIS A 284 -24.98 31.21 26.16
C HIS A 284 -23.55 31.25 26.75
N SER A 285 -22.67 32.04 26.14
CA SER A 285 -21.49 32.65 26.81
C SER A 285 -21.88 34.04 27.36
N PRO A 286 -21.09 34.68 28.25
CA PRO A 286 -20.03 35.56 27.72
C PRO A 286 -18.79 35.84 28.61
N ASP A 287 -17.78 36.43 27.94
CA ASP A 287 -16.83 37.46 28.41
C ASP A 287 -15.56 37.13 29.25
N SER A 288 -14.75 38.18 29.40
CA SER A 288 -13.29 38.24 29.34
C SER A 288 -12.53 38.55 30.64
N GLN A 289 -11.23 38.23 30.65
CA GLN A 289 -10.06 39.06 31.07
C GLN A 289 -8.78 38.19 30.99
N GLN A 290 -7.72 38.48 30.21
CA GLN A 290 -6.78 39.62 30.11
C GLN A 290 -5.55 39.50 31.06
N ARG A 291 -4.35 39.87 30.56
CA ARG A 291 -3.00 39.95 31.22
C ARG A 291 -2.15 38.68 31.22
N ASP A 292 -0.80 38.73 31.16
CA ASP A 292 0.13 39.86 30.94
C ASP A 292 1.39 39.40 30.15
N GLU A 293 2.25 40.32 29.68
CA GLU A 293 3.52 40.03 28.97
C GLU A 293 4.66 39.60 29.92
N ASP A 294 5.64 38.83 29.41
CA ASP A 294 7.06 39.07 29.72
C ASP A 294 8.00 38.68 28.55
N LYS A 295 9.23 39.21 28.52
CA LYS A 295 10.22 39.10 27.45
C LYS A 295 11.55 38.53 27.94
N THR A 296 12.16 37.55 27.27
CA THR A 296 13.63 37.39 27.33
C THR A 296 14.31 36.67 26.15
N LYS A 297 15.22 37.42 25.49
CA LYS A 297 16.52 37.05 24.88
C LYS A 297 16.71 35.72 24.14
N ALA A 298 17.22 35.83 22.91
CA ALA A 298 17.61 34.72 22.04
C ALA A 298 18.88 33.95 22.48
N LYS A 299 18.99 32.70 21.99
CA LYS A 299 20.24 31.94 21.82
C LYS A 299 20.21 31.17 20.49
N THR A 300 21.39 30.92 19.91
CA THR A 300 21.60 30.19 18.65
C THR A 300 21.46 28.67 18.81
N PRO A 301 21.21 27.91 17.71
CA PRO A 301 20.90 26.49 17.77
C PRO A 301 22.13 25.58 17.89
N PRO A 302 21.99 24.37 18.48
CA PRO A 302 23.00 23.31 18.41
C PRO A 302 22.99 22.59 17.04
N LYS A 303 24.07 21.88 16.72
CA LYS A 303 24.27 21.16 15.45
C LYS A 303 23.54 19.81 15.42
N SER A 304 23.04 19.42 14.26
CA SER A 304 22.50 18.07 13.99
C SER A 304 23.63 17.03 13.83
N PRO A 305 23.45 15.77 14.30
CA PRO A 305 24.41 14.68 14.08
C PRO A 305 24.24 14.00 12.71
N GLU A 306 25.29 13.29 12.29
CA GLU A 306 25.57 12.87 10.90
C GLU A 306 24.82 11.60 10.42
N ASN A 307 23.70 11.24 11.06
CA ASN A 307 23.06 9.92 10.87
C ASN A 307 22.21 9.75 9.60
N GLY A 308 21.97 10.79 8.81
CA GLY A 308 21.08 10.70 7.64
C GLY A 308 21.56 9.72 6.56
N LYS A 309 22.84 9.85 6.14
CA LYS A 309 23.41 9.08 5.02
C LYS A 309 23.36 7.57 5.25
N LYS A 310 23.68 7.11 6.46
CA LYS A 310 23.68 5.68 6.83
C LYS A 310 22.30 5.03 6.89
N ILE A 311 21.21 5.79 6.75
CA ILE A 311 19.84 5.24 6.66
C ILE A 311 19.44 5.09 5.18
N GLU A 312 19.75 6.08 4.34
CA GLU A 312 19.49 6.01 2.89
C GLU A 312 20.35 4.92 2.22
N GLU A 313 21.65 4.88 2.51
CA GLU A 313 22.60 3.89 1.98
C GLU A 313 22.20 2.46 2.37
N ARG A 314 21.67 2.28 3.59
CA ARG A 314 21.21 0.99 4.09
C ARG A 314 19.87 0.55 3.49
N MET A 315 18.93 1.47 3.28
CA MET A 315 17.65 1.18 2.60
C MET A 315 17.80 0.88 1.10
N ILE A 316 18.90 1.32 0.47
CA ILE A 316 19.25 0.92 -0.89
C ILE A 316 19.78 -0.51 -0.88
N ILE A 317 20.79 -0.80 -0.05
CA ILE A 317 21.40 -2.15 0.04
C ILE A 317 20.37 -3.21 0.44
N GLU A 318 19.59 -2.99 1.51
CA GLU A 318 18.53 -3.93 1.95
C GLU A 318 17.46 -4.13 0.86
N GLY A 319 17.23 -3.15 -0.02
CA GLY A 319 16.30 -3.22 -1.15
C GLY A 319 16.88 -3.80 -2.45
N GLU A 320 18.21 -3.90 -2.55
CA GLU A 320 18.92 -4.58 -3.63
C GLU A 320 19.15 -6.05 -3.26
N GLU A 321 19.54 -6.36 -2.02
CA GLU A 321 19.62 -7.73 -1.46
C GLU A 321 18.24 -8.43 -1.49
N GLU A 322 17.13 -7.77 -1.09
CA GLU A 322 15.77 -8.32 -1.26
C GLU A 322 15.38 -8.56 -2.74
N SER A 323 16.15 -8.05 -3.71
CA SER A 323 15.89 -8.27 -5.14
C SER A 323 16.80 -9.33 -5.77
N GLU A 324 18.08 -9.36 -5.42
CA GLU A 324 19.05 -10.33 -5.96
C GLU A 324 18.78 -11.74 -5.43
N VAL A 325 18.44 -11.90 -4.14
CA VAL A 325 18.09 -13.20 -3.53
C VAL A 325 16.89 -13.89 -4.20
N TRP A 326 16.02 -13.13 -4.88
CA TRP A 326 14.91 -13.71 -5.67
C TRP A 326 15.23 -13.95 -7.15
N TYR A 327 16.29 -13.32 -7.68
CA TYR A 327 16.82 -13.65 -9.01
C TYR A 327 17.72 -14.90 -9.01
N GLU A 328 18.37 -15.24 -7.90
CA GLU A 328 19.16 -16.47 -7.77
C GLU A 328 18.32 -17.74 -7.46
N LEU A 329 16.99 -17.60 -7.36
CA LEU A 329 16.05 -18.69 -7.02
C LEU A 329 15.09 -19.10 -8.16
N HIS A 330 15.34 -18.69 -9.41
CA HIS A 330 14.51 -18.99 -10.60
C HIS A 330 15.34 -19.21 -11.87
#